data_AF-A0A1Y0KQ26-F1
#
_entry.id   AF-A0A1Y0KQ26-F1
#
_cell.length_a   1.000
_cell.length_b   1.000
_cell.length_c   1.000
_cell.angle_alpha   90.00
_cell.angle_beta   90.00
_cell.angle_gamma   90.00
#
_symmetry.space_group_name_H-M   'P 1'
#
loop_
_entity.id
_entity.type
_entity.pdbx_description
1 polymer ?
#
loop_
_entity_poly.entity_id
_entity_poly.type
_entity_poly.pdbx_seq_one_letter_code
_entity_poly.pdbx_strand_id
1 'polypeptide(L)' 'MSKEIEGRVVELETRLAFQDDTIQSLNDVLVEQQKRIDHLQLQVAGLAKRQEELTGQIEISEDEAPPPHY' A
#
# COMPACT_ATOMS: atom_id res chain seq x y z
N MET A 1 47.57 -14.04 13.01
CA MET A 1 47.35 -14.54 11.63
C MET A 1 46.22 -15.55 11.54
N SER A 2 46.40 -16.88 11.56
CA SER A 2 45.27 -17.81 11.30
C SER A 2 44.10 -17.68 12.30
N LYS A 3 44.38 -17.66 13.62
CA LYS A 3 43.33 -17.49 14.65
C LYS A 3 42.64 -16.13 14.64
N GLU A 4 43.35 -15.10 14.18
CA GLU A 4 42.81 -13.74 14.09
C GLU A 4 41.89 -13.59 12.88
N ILE A 5 42.24 -14.22 11.76
CA ILE A 5 41.38 -14.32 10.57
C ILE A 5 40.13 -15.12 10.91
N GLU A 6 40.27 -16.27 11.58
CA GLU A 6 39.15 -17.10 12.01
C GLU A 6 38.18 -16.34 12.92
N GLY A 7 38.70 -15.57 13.90
CA GLY A 7 37.89 -14.70 14.74
C GLY A 7 37.12 -13.62 13.95
N ARG A 8 37.77 -13.00 12.95
CA ARG A 8 37.12 -12.01 12.07
C ARG A 8 36.06 -12.64 11.18
N VAL A 9 36.26 -13.87 10.71
CA VAL A 9 35.26 -14.60 9.93
C VAL A 9 34.02 -14.88 10.77
N VAL A 10 34.19 -15.39 12.00
CA VAL A 10 33.06 -15.65 12.91
C VAL A 10 32.29 -14.36 13.23
N GLU A 11 32.98 -13.24 13.44
CA GLU A 11 32.34 -11.95 13.66
C GLU A 11 31.52 -11.50 12.44
N LEU A 12 32.07 -11.66 11.23
CA LEU A 12 31.38 -11.31 10.00
C LEU A 12 30.16 -12.21 9.74
N GLU A 13 30.27 -13.51 9.99
CA GLU A 13 29.16 -14.46 9.88
C GLU A 13 28.03 -14.12 10.87
N THR A 14 28.39 -13.76 12.11
CA THR A 14 27.43 -13.32 13.12
C THR A 14 26.70 -12.06 12.65
N ARG A 15 27.45 -11.05 12.16
CA ARG A 15 26.86 -9.82 11.62
C ARG A 15 26.00 -10.07 10.38
N LEU A 16 26.39 -11.03 9.54
CA LEU A 16 25.62 -11.40 8.36
C LEU A 16 24.28 -12.02 8.75
N ALA A 17 24.27 -12.97 9.68
CA ALA A 17 23.03 -13.57 10.19
C ALA A 17 22.05 -12.51 10.74
N PHE A 18 22.55 -11.55 11.54
CA PHE A 18 21.71 -10.45 12.03
C PHE A 18 21.16 -9.56 10.90
N GLN A 19 21.94 -9.34 9.84
CA GLN A 19 21.47 -8.58 8.68
C GLN A 19 20.41 -9.34 7.91
N ASP A 20 20.56 -10.65 7.72
CA ASP A 20 19.56 -11.50 7.06
C ASP A 20 18.23 -11.49 7.83
N ASP A 21 18.27 -11.61 9.16
CA ASP A 21 17.09 -11.51 10.02
C ASP A 21 16.42 -10.12 9.92
N THR A 22 17.23 -9.07 9.86
CA THR A 22 16.75 -7.69 9.70
C THR A 22 16.08 -7.51 8.34
N ILE A 23 16.68 -8.02 7.27
CA ILE A 23 16.12 -7.96 5.92
C ILE A 23 14.79 -8.70 5.85
N GLN A 24 14.70 -9.89 6.44
CA GLN A 24 13.46 -10.66 6.48
C GLN A 24 12.37 -9.88 7.24
N SER A 25 12.70 -9.31 8.40
CA SER A 25 11.77 -8.51 9.20
C SER A 25 11.25 -7.28 8.42
N LEU A 26 12.14 -6.58 7.71
CA LEU A 26 11.75 -5.44 6.87
C LEU A 26 10.86 -5.87 5.70
N ASN A 27 11.17 -6.99 5.06
CA ASN A 27 10.35 -7.55 3.99
C ASN A 27 8.94 -7.88 4.47
N ASP A 28 8.80 -8.51 5.64
CA ASP A 28 7.49 -8.86 6.20
C ASP A 28 6.63 -7.62 6.45
N VAL A 29 7.24 -6.55 6.98
CA VAL A 29 6.58 -5.25 7.17
C VAL A 29 6.18 -4.63 5.82
N LEU A 30 7.05 -4.67 4.81
CA LEU A 30 6.74 -4.15 3.47
C LEU A 30 5.57 -4.88 2.82
N VAL A 31 5.54 -6.20 2.92
CA VAL A 31 4.43 -7.02 2.40
C VAL A 31 3.12 -6.67 3.10
N GLU A 32 3.15 -6.46 4.41
CA GLU A 32 1.96 -6.04 5.15
C GLU A 32 1.50 -4.63 4.75
N GLN A 33 2.43 -3.68 4.59
CA GLN A 33 2.11 -2.34 4.11
C GLN A 33 1.51 -2.36 2.71
N GLN A 34 2.05 -3.16 1.79
CA GLN A 34 1.52 -3.28 0.43
C GLN A 34 0.07 -3.77 0.44
N LYS A 35 -0.25 -4.80 1.24
CA LYS A 35 -1.63 -5.29 1.39
C LYS A 35 -2.58 -4.19 1.89
N ARG A 36 -2.13 -3.36 2.83
CA ARG A 36 -2.92 -2.23 3.33
C ARG A 36 -3.12 -1.17 2.25
N ILE A 37 -2.10 -0.86 1.45
CA ILE A 37 -2.18 0.06 0.32
C ILE A 37 -3.18 -0.44 -0.72
N ASP A 38 -3.07 -1.71 -1.13
CA ASP A 38 -3.99 -2.32 -2.10
C ASP A 38 -5.44 -2.23 -1.62
N HIS A 39 -5.67 -2.48 -0.32
CA HIS A 39 -7.00 -2.36 0.27
C HIS A 39 -7.52 -0.91 0.23
N LEU A 40 -6.68 0.07 0.57
CA LEU A 40 -7.04 1.49 0.51
C LEU A 40 -7.32 1.93 -0.94
N GLN A 41 -6.54 1.46 -1.91
CA GLN A 41 -6.77 1.75 -3.32
C GLN A 41 -8.14 1.25 -3.79
N LEU A 42 -8.54 0.04 -3.40
CA LEU A 42 -9.87 -0.50 -3.69
C LEU A 42 -10.99 0.33 -3.05
N GLN A 43 -10.81 0.76 -1.80
CA GLN A 43 -11.79 1.61 -1.13
C GLN A 43 -11.93 2.97 -1.83
N VAL A 44 -10.82 3.61 -2.17
CA VAL A 44 -10.81 4.90 -2.88
C VAL A 44 -11.47 4.78 -4.25
N ALA A 45 -11.18 3.72 -5.01
CA ALA A 45 -11.85 3.45 -6.28
C ALA A 45 -13.37 3.28 -6.11
N GLY A 46 -13.81 2.55 -5.07
CA GLY A 46 -15.22 2.40 -4.74
C GLY A 46 -15.90 3.73 -4.38
N LEU A 47 -15.22 4.59 -3.61
CA LEU A 47 -15.72 5.92 -3.28
C LEU A 47 -15.84 6.82 -4.51
N ALA A 48 -14.84 6.80 -5.40
CA ALA A 48 -14.85 7.57 -6.64
C ALA A 48 -16.03 7.15 -7.53
N LYS A 49 -16.24 5.84 -7.72
CA LYS A 49 -17.38 5.32 -8.48
C LYS A 49 -18.72 5.77 -7.90
N ARG A 50 -18.87 5.70 -6.57
CA ARG A 50 -20.11 6.14 -5.90
C ARG A 50 -20.34 7.65 -6.06
N GLN A 51 -19.28 8.45 -6.07
CA GLN A 51 -19.37 9.88 -6.33
C GLN A 51 -19.89 10.15 -7.75
N GLU A 52 -19.32 9.48 -8.76
CA GLU A 52 -19.77 9.60 -10.16
C GLU A 52 -21.25 9.19 -10.32
N GLU A 53 -21.66 8.09 -9.69
CA GLU A 53 -23.06 7.63 -9.71
C GLU A 53 -24.03 8.64 -9.09
N LEU A 54 -23.61 9.36 -8.04
CA LEU A 54 -24.42 10.41 -7.41
C LEU A 54 -24.49 11.67 -8.27
N THR A 55 -23.38 12.09 -8.87
CA THR A 55 -23.35 13.24 -9.79
C THR A 55 -24.23 12.98 -11.01
N GLY A 56 -24.13 11.80 -11.63
CA GLY A 56 -24.95 11.44 -12.79
C GLY A 56 -26.46 11.39 -12.48
N GLN A 57 -26.86 10.99 -11.26
CA GLN A 57 -28.27 11.03 -10.84
C GLN A 57 -28.81 12.47 -10.73
N ILE A 58 -27.97 13.41 -10.29
CA ILE A 58 -28.36 14.83 -10.19
C ILE A 58 -28.56 15.43 -11.58
N GLU A 59 -27.64 15.15 -12.52
CA GLU A 59 -27.75 15.64 -13.91
C GLU A 59 -29.01 15.14 -14.62
N ILE A 60 -29.35 13.85 -14.47
CA ILE A 60 -30.60 13.28 -15.02
C ILE A 60 -31.84 13.97 -14.41
N SER A 61 -31.79 14.29 -13.12
CA SER A 61 -32.92 14.93 -12.42
C SER A 61 -33.12 16.39 -12.85
N GLU A 62 -32.05 17.09 -13.23
CA GLU A 62 -32.14 18.46 -13.77
C GLU A 62 -32.65 18.50 -15.22
N ASP A 63 -32.28 17.53 -16.05
CA ASP A 63 -32.75 17.41 -17.44
C ASP A 63 -34.24 17.05 -17.56
N GLU A 64 -34.83 16.39 -16.54
CA GLU A 64 -36.26 16.05 -16.47
C GLU A 64 -37.13 17.16 -15.84
N ALA A 65 -36.55 18.29 -15.41
CA ALA A 65 -37.32 19.36 -14.78
C ALA A 65 -38.25 20.05 -15.80
N PRO A 66 -39.57 20.14 -15.55
CA PRO A 66 -40.51 20.75 -16.48
C PRO A 66 -40.18 22.24 -16.69
N PRO A 67 -40.32 22.78 -17.92
CA PRO A 67 -39.90 24.13 -18.24
C PRO A 67 -40.68 25.17 -17.42
N PRO A 68 -40.03 26.27 -17.00
CA PRO A 68 -40.69 27.32 -16.24
C PRO A 68 -41.78 27.98 -17.11
N HIS A 69 -43.02 27.95 -16.60
CA HIS A 69 -44.11 28.70 -17.20
C HIS A 69 -43.98 30.19 -16.84
N TYR A 70 -43.68 31.02 -17.83
CA TYR A 70 -43.70 32.49 -17.79
C TYR A 70 -45.04 33.05 -18.28
#